data_AF-A0A2G5PCB2-F1
#
_entry.id   AF-A0A2G5PCB2-F1
#
_cell.length_a   1.000
_cell.length_b   1.000
_cell.length_c   1.000
_cell.angle_alpha   90.00
_cell.angle_beta   90.00
_cell.angle_gamma   90.00
#
_symmetry.space_group_name_H-M   'P 1'
#
loop_
_entity.id
_entity.type
_entity.pdbx_description
1 polymer ?
#
loop_
_entity_poly.entity_id
_entity_poly.type
_entity_poly.pdbx_seq_one_letter_code
_entity_poly.pdbx_strand_id
1 'polypeptide(L)' 'MKDDLFDSLPLLLSVPQAAKILGISRAAGYRLAKSGDLPTRRLGGRVYVVTESLRELGAA' A
#
# COMPACT_ATOMS: atom_id res chain seq x y z
N MET A 1 16.50 -7.62 -6.54
CA MET A 1 15.37 -7.57 -7.48
C MET A 1 14.02 -7.25 -6.82
N LYS A 2 13.97 -6.91 -5.51
CA LYS A 2 12.74 -6.38 -4.89
C LYS A 2 12.69 -4.85 -5.02
N ASP A 3 13.87 -4.22 -5.09
CA ASP A 3 13.99 -2.77 -5.28
C ASP A 3 13.50 -2.29 -6.65
N ASP A 4 13.83 -3.01 -7.72
CA ASP A 4 13.37 -2.70 -9.09
C ASP A 4 11.84 -2.63 -9.22
N LEU A 5 11.11 -3.43 -8.42
CA LEU A 5 9.64 -3.41 -8.42
C LEU A 5 9.12 -2.10 -7.83
N PHE A 6 9.55 -1.74 -6.63
CA PHE A 6 9.06 -0.54 -5.95
C PHE A 6 9.51 0.75 -6.64
N ASP A 7 10.67 0.74 -7.30
CA ASP A 7 11.17 1.88 -8.08
C ASP A 7 10.30 2.18 -9.32
N SER A 8 9.56 1.17 -9.81
CA SER A 8 8.61 1.31 -10.92
C SER A 8 7.18 1.67 -10.49
N LEU A 9 6.89 1.65 -9.18
CA LEU A 9 5.56 1.93 -8.65
C LEU A 9 5.32 3.44 -8.48
N PRO A 10 4.05 3.90 -8.57
CA PRO A 10 3.72 5.27 -8.21
C PRO A 10 4.04 5.55 -6.74
N LEU A 11 4.28 6.82 -6.38
CA LEU A 11 4.50 7.23 -4.98
C LEU A 11 3.33 6.89 -4.05
N LEU A 12 2.11 6.89 -4.60
CA LEU A 12 0.87 6.59 -3.89
C LEU A 12 0.08 5.53 -4.63
N LEU A 13 -0.27 4.46 -3.91
CA LEU A 13 -1.11 3.39 -4.40
C LEU A 13 -2.52 3.54 -3.86
N SER A 14 -3.53 3.22 -4.66
CA SER A 14 -4.86 2.98 -4.08
C SER A 14 -4.82 1.73 -3.18
N VAL A 15 -5.70 1.66 -2.18
CA VAL A 15 -5.81 0.49 -1.30
C VAL A 15 -5.99 -0.83 -2.09
N PRO A 16 -6.78 -0.91 -3.17
CA PRO A 16 -6.87 -2.12 -3.99
C PRO A 16 -5.56 -2.49 -4.72
N GLN A 17 -4.75 -1.52 -5.14
CA GLN A 17 -3.45 -1.79 -5.77
C GLN A 17 -2.45 -2.33 -4.75
N ALA A 18 -2.37 -1.71 -3.58
CA ALA A 18 -1.52 -2.18 -2.48
C ALA A 18 -1.93 -3.60 -2.05
N ALA A 19 -3.22 -3.89 -1.93
CA ALA A 19 -3.71 -5.23 -1.62
C ALA A 19 -3.25 -6.28 -2.65
N LYS A 20 -3.25 -5.94 -3.95
CA LYS A 20 -2.75 -6.82 -5.01
C LYS A 20 -1.25 -7.09 -4.87
N ILE A 21 -0.47 -6.06 -4.55
CA ILE A 21 0.98 -6.17 -4.34
C ILE A 21 1.30 -7.04 -3.11
N LEU A 22 0.52 -6.88 -2.04
CA LEU A 22 0.65 -7.67 -0.80
C LEU A 22 0.08 -9.09 -0.90
N GLY A 23 -0.56 -9.46 -2.01
CA GLY A 23 -1.19 -10.77 -2.17
C GLY A 23 -2.41 -11.01 -1.28
N ILE A 24 -3.10 -9.95 -0.84
CA ILE A 24 -4.29 -10.03 0.02
C ILE A 24 -5.57 -9.61 -0.72
N SER A 25 -6.73 -9.96 -0.16
CA SER A 25 -8.00 -9.51 -0.71
C SER A 25 -8.18 -7.99 -0.56
N ARG A 26 -8.99 -7.38 -1.43
CA ARG A 26 -9.37 -5.96 -1.31
C ARG A 26 -9.99 -5.65 0.05
N ALA A 27 -10.84 -6.56 0.54
CA ALA A 27 -11.48 -6.42 1.85
C ALA A 27 -10.46 -6.41 3.00
N ALA A 28 -9.45 -7.30 2.94
CA ALA A 28 -8.34 -7.28 3.89
C ALA A 28 -7.55 -5.97 3.80
N GLY A 29 -7.24 -5.49 2.60
CA GLY A 29 -6.56 -4.21 2.40
C GLY A 29 -7.30 -3.02 3.02
N TYR A 30 -8.62 -2.93 2.83
CA TYR A 30 -9.42 -1.88 3.48
C TYR A 30 -9.51 -2.03 4.99
N ARG A 31 -9.57 -3.26 5.53
CA ARG A 31 -9.50 -3.48 6.97
C ARG A 31 -8.19 -2.97 7.55
N LEU A 32 -7.07 -3.30 6.93
CA LEU A 32 -5.73 -2.86 7.37
C LEU A 32 -5.56 -1.34 7.22
N ALA A 33 -6.08 -0.75 6.15
CA ALA A 33 -6.12 0.71 5.99
C ALA A 33 -6.96 1.38 7.08
N LYS A 34 -8.04 0.74 7.54
CA LYS A 34 -8.92 1.25 8.60
C LYS A 34 -8.30 1.08 10.00
N SER A 35 -7.59 -0.03 10.26
CA SER A 35 -6.90 -0.26 11.53
C SER A 35 -5.61 0.56 11.68
N GLY A 36 -5.06 1.05 10.56
CA GLY A 36 -3.79 1.78 10.54
C GLY A 36 -2.57 0.88 10.29
N ASP A 37 -2.79 -0.41 10.07
CA ASP A 37 -1.73 -1.38 9.77
C ASP A 37 -1.13 -1.18 8.37
N LEU A 38 -1.84 -0.46 7.49
CA LEU A 38 -1.25 0.06 6.24
C LEU A 38 -0.84 1.53 6.39
N PRO A 39 0.31 1.93 5.84
CA PRO A 39 0.77 3.31 5.88
C PRO A 39 -0.04 4.16 4.90
N THR A 40 -1.17 4.69 5.37
CA THR A 40 -2.12 5.41 4.51
C THR A 40 -2.11 6.93 4.71
N ARG A 41 -2.48 7.65 3.63
CA ARG A 41 -2.71 9.10 3.62
C ARG A 41 -4.01 9.43 2.90
N ARG A 42 -4.64 10.54 3.28
CA ARG A 42 -5.83 11.07 2.62
C ARG A 42 -5.48 12.23 1.69
N LEU A 43 -5.95 12.16 0.45
CA LEU A 43 -5.78 13.21 -0.56
C LEU A 43 -7.06 13.32 -1.38
N GLY A 44 -7.63 14.52 -1.48
CA GLY A 44 -8.87 14.76 -2.24
C GLY A 44 -10.03 13.86 -1.83
N GLY A 45 -10.17 13.55 -0.53
CA GLY A 45 -11.21 12.68 0.01
C GLY A 45 -10.98 11.17 -0.17
N ARG A 46 -9.91 10.76 -0.86
CA ARG A 46 -9.55 9.35 -1.10
C ARG A 46 -8.40 8.91 -0.20
N VAL A 47 -8.35 7.60 0.10
CA VAL A 47 -7.28 6.97 0.90
C VAL A 47 -6.28 6.29 -0.04
N TYR A 48 -5.00 6.58 0.18
CA TYR A 48 -3.88 6.03 -0.56
C TYR A 48 -2.88 5.39 0.40
N VAL A 49 -2.15 4.38 -0.07
CA VAL A 49 -1.02 3.74 0.62
C VAL A 49 0.27 4.38 0.11
N VAL A 50 1.16 4.78 1.02
CA VAL A 50 2.47 5.33 0.70
C VAL A 50 3.39 4.18 0.30
N THR A 51 3.86 4.19 -0.95
CA THR A 51 4.65 3.08 -1.51
C THR A 51 5.96 2.86 -0.77
N GLU A 52 6.64 3.92 -0.36
CA GLU A 52 7.91 3.80 0.34
C GLU A 52 7.74 3.17 1.73
N SER A 53 6.77 3.62 2.52
CA SER A 53 6.44 2.98 3.79
C SER A 53 5.90 1.55 3.63
N LEU A 54 5.30 1.24 2.48
CA LEU A 54 4.86 -0.13 2.16
C LEU A 54 6.06 -1.05 1.88
N ARG A 55 7.15 -0.52 1.29
CA ARG A 55 8.41 -1.25 1.09
C ARG A 55 8.95 -1.77 2.42
N GLU A 56 8.92 -0.93 3.46
CA GLU A 56 9.40 -1.26 4.80
C GLU A 56 8.63 -2.44 5.42
N LEU A 57 7.30 -2.50 5.25
CA LEU A 57 6.48 -3.62 5.73
C LEU A 57 6.79 -4.95 5.05
N GLY A 58 7.15 -4.92 3.76
CA GLY A 58 7.46 -6.11 2.99
C GLY A 58 8.90 -6.60 3.15
N ALA A 59 9.78 -5.83 3.79
CA ALA A 59 11.20 -6.14 3.97
C ALA A 59 11.51 -6.86 5.30
N ALA A 60 10.54 -6.94 6.22
CA ALA A 60 10.58 -7.77 7.42
C ALA A 60 10.16 -9.21 7.12
#